data_AF-A0A356W200-F1
#
_entry.id   AF-A0A356W200-F1
#
_cell.length_a   1.000
_cell.length_b   1.000
_cell.length_c   1.000
_cell.angle_alpha   90.00
_cell.angle_beta   90.00
_cell.angle_gamma   90.00
#
_symmetry.space_group_name_H-M   'P 1'
#
loop_
_entity.id
_entity.type
_entity.pdbx_description
1 polymer ?
#
loop_
_entity_poly.entity_id
_entity_poly.type
_entity_poly.pdbx_seq_one_letter_code
_entity_poly.pdbx_strand_id
1 'polypeptide(L)'
;ATWTADQIIITISDDGPGFAPEVLPKLGEPYVSQRGEAHLGGGDMGLGFFIAKTLIERTGGRIATRNRTPPKRGAVVQTLWPLTLLQA
;
A
#
# COMPACT_ATOMS: atom_id res chain seq x y z
N ALA A 1 3.32 -14.32 -1.93
CA ALA A 1 4.11 -13.94 -0.75
C ALA A 1 5.38 -14.78 -0.74
N THR A 2 6.47 -14.26 -0.16
CA THR A 2 7.74 -14.97 0.00
C THR A 2 8.18 -14.84 1.45
N TRP A 3 8.67 -15.92 2.04
CA TRP A 3 9.17 -15.94 3.41
C TRP A 3 10.55 -16.59 3.45
N THR A 4 11.36 -16.14 4.39
CA THR A 4 12.70 -16.67 4.71
C THR A 4 12.78 -16.89 6.22
N ALA A 5 13.94 -17.32 6.73
CA ALA A 5 14.16 -17.40 8.17
C ALA A 5 14.14 -16.03 8.87
N ASP A 6 14.41 -14.94 8.14
CA ASP A 6 14.59 -13.61 8.73
C ASP A 6 13.40 -12.66 8.47
N GLN A 7 12.62 -12.89 7.41
CA GLN A 7 11.58 -11.96 6.99
C GLN A 7 10.44 -12.60 6.19
N ILE A 8 9.26 -11.96 6.26
CA ILE A 8 8.08 -12.21 5.44
C ILE A 8 7.87 -11.01 4.51
N ILE A 9 7.72 -11.27 3.21
CA ILE A 9 7.41 -10.26 2.19
C ILE A 9 6.08 -10.61 1.50
N ILE A 10 5.16 -9.66 1.48
CA ILE A 10 3.92 -9.75 0.71
C ILE A 10 3.98 -8.69 -0.38
N THR A 11 3.72 -9.07 -1.63
CA THR A 11 3.64 -8.15 -2.76
C THR A 11 2.28 -8.30 -3.40
N ILE A 12 1.53 -7.21 -3.44
CA ILE A 12 0.23 -7.09 -4.09
C ILE A 12 0.46 -6.25 -5.34
N SER A 13 -0.08 -6.70 -6.47
CA SER A 13 0.02 -5.95 -7.71
C SER A 13 -1.22 -6.11 -8.55
N ASP A 14 -1.66 -5.01 -9.16
CA ASP A 14 -2.76 -4.98 -10.11
C ASP A 14 -2.27 -4.65 -11.53
N ASP A 15 -3.19 -4.59 -12.47
CA ASP A 15 -3.03 -4.21 -13.87
C ASP A 15 -3.82 -2.94 -14.23
N GLY A 16 -4.23 -2.16 -13.22
CA GLY A 16 -4.98 -0.92 -13.38
C GLY A 16 -4.13 0.24 -13.89
N PRO A 17 -4.62 1.48 -13.78
CA PRO A 17 -3.86 2.66 -14.20
C PRO A 17 -2.59 2.91 -13.34
N GLY A 18 -2.52 2.33 -12.13
CA GLY A 18 -1.51 2.64 -11.13
C GLY A 18 -1.85 3.88 -10.30
N PHE A 19 -0.92 4.29 -9.45
CA PHE A 19 -1.00 5.53 -8.69
C PHE A 19 -0.65 6.73 -9.56
N ALA A 20 -1.40 7.82 -9.44
CA ALA A 20 -1.01 9.08 -10.06
C ALA A 20 0.29 9.62 -9.41
N PRO A 21 1.20 10.24 -10.17
CA PRO A 21 2.46 10.76 -9.65
C PRO A 21 2.31 11.68 -8.43
N GLU A 22 1.25 12.49 -8.40
CA GLU A 22 0.93 13.43 -7.32
C GLU A 22 0.40 12.77 -6.04
N VAL A 23 -0.03 11.51 -6.11
CA VAL A 23 -0.55 10.74 -4.97
C VAL A 23 0.54 9.95 -4.28
N LEU A 24 1.50 9.41 -5.04
CA LEU A 24 2.55 8.54 -4.50
C LEU A 24 3.24 9.11 -3.24
N PRO A 25 3.62 10.41 -3.20
CA PRO A 25 4.26 10.99 -2.01
C PRO A 25 3.33 11.09 -0.79
N LYS A 26 2.02 11.20 -1.03
CA LYS A 26 0.98 11.39 0.00
C LYS A 26 0.33 10.07 0.41
N LEU A 27 0.72 8.96 -0.22
CA LEU A 27 0.06 7.68 -0.02
C LEU A 27 0.26 7.19 1.43
N GLY A 28 -0.82 7.03 2.17
CA GLY A 28 -0.79 6.66 3.59
C GLY A 28 -0.74 7.84 4.55
N GLU A 29 -0.94 9.06 4.07
CA GLU A 29 -1.53 10.12 4.88
C GLU A 29 -3.06 9.91 4.99
N PRO A 30 -3.67 10.28 6.11
CA PRO A 30 -5.12 10.19 6.25
C PRO A 30 -5.82 11.10 5.22
N TYR A 31 -6.97 10.66 4.69
CA TYR A 31 -7.83 11.42 3.77
C TYR A 31 -7.27 11.70 2.36
N VAL A 32 -6.21 11.00 1.92
CA VAL A 32 -5.73 11.13 0.54
C VAL A 32 -6.63 10.32 -0.39
N SER A 33 -7.61 11.00 -0.99
CA SER A 33 -8.43 10.48 -2.09
C SER A 33 -8.35 11.42 -3.30
N GLN A 34 -8.14 10.85 -4.50
CA GLN A 34 -8.20 11.64 -5.76
C GLN A 34 -9.62 11.85 -6.28
N ARG A 35 -10.60 11.16 -5.69
CA ARG A 35 -12.01 11.32 -6.05
C ARG A 35 -12.60 12.40 -5.15
N GLY A 36 -12.39 13.65 -5.55
CA GLY A 36 -13.10 14.79 -4.97
C GLY A 36 -14.62 14.55 -5.05
N GLU A 37 -15.30 14.89 -3.95
CA GLU A 37 -16.73 15.16 -3.64
C GLU A 37 -17.89 14.73 -4.58
N ALA A 38 -17.67 14.37 -5.84
CA ALA A 38 -18.70 14.06 -6.84
C ALA A 38 -19.30 12.65 -6.77
N HIS A 39 -18.85 11.77 -5.86
CA HIS A 39 -19.41 10.42 -5.69
C HIS A 39 -19.78 10.15 -4.23
N LEU A 40 -20.82 10.84 -3.77
CA LEU A 40 -21.59 10.55 -2.55
C LEU A 40 -22.39 9.24 -2.66
N GLY A 41 -21.71 8.16 -3.02
CA GLY A 41 -22.30 6.84 -3.28
C GLY A 41 -21.25 5.74 -3.19
N GLY A 42 -20.59 5.60 -2.03
CA GLY A 42 -19.73 4.46 -1.71
C GLY A 42 -18.24 4.57 -2.09
N GLY A 43 -17.70 5.79 -2.24
CA GLY A 43 -16.27 6.00 -2.51
C GLY A 43 -15.43 6.04 -1.23
N ASP A 44 -14.54 5.06 -1.07
CA ASP A 44 -13.54 4.97 0.02
C ASP A 44 -12.88 6.33 0.33
N MET A 45 -12.98 6.78 1.59
CA MET A 45 -12.43 8.05 2.10
C MET A 45 -10.89 8.14 2.08
N GLY A 46 -10.20 7.31 1.28
CA GLY A 46 -8.75 7.11 1.36
C GLY A 46 -8.29 6.43 2.65
N LEU A 47 -9.23 5.96 3.49
CA LEU A 47 -8.94 5.39 4.80
C LEU A 47 -8.38 3.97 4.73
N GLY A 48 -8.80 3.16 3.75
CA GLY A 48 -8.38 1.76 3.65
C GLY A 48 -6.86 1.60 3.62
N PHE A 49 -6.16 2.41 2.83
CA PHE A 49 -4.70 2.38 2.76
C PHE A 49 -4.05 2.92 4.03
N PHE A 50 -4.59 3.99 4.63
CA PHE A 50 -4.09 4.53 5.90
C PHE A 50 -4.19 3.51 7.03
N ILE A 51 -5.33 2.81 7.14
CA ILE A 51 -5.54 1.74 8.13
C ILE A 51 -4.55 0.59 7.90
N ALA A 52 -4.41 0.13 6.65
CA ALA A 52 -3.47 -0.92 6.31
C ALA A 52 -2.03 -0.54 6.68
N LYS A 53 -1.55 0.64 6.24
CA LYS A 53 -0.23 1.16 6.59
C LYS A 53 -0.02 1.20 8.09
N THR A 54 -0.98 1.77 8.83
CA THR A 54 -0.90 1.89 10.29
C THR A 54 -0.78 0.53 10.98
N LEU A 55 -1.55 -0.47 10.55
CA LEU A 55 -1.49 -1.83 11.11
C LEU A 55 -0.17 -2.54 10.77
N ILE A 56 0.31 -2.38 9.54
CA ILE A 56 1.61 -2.92 9.10
C ILE A 56 2.74 -2.32 9.93
N GLU A 57 2.79 -0.99 10.07
CA GLU A 57 3.85 -0.30 10.81
C GLU A 57 3.80 -0.62 12.31
N ARG A 58 2.61 -0.74 12.90
CA ARG A 58 2.43 -1.13 14.32
C ARG A 58 2.92 -2.55 14.63
N THR A 59 2.97 -3.43 13.65
CA THR A 59 3.47 -4.81 13.80
C THR A 59 4.96 -4.93 13.44
N GLY A 60 5.67 -3.80 13.34
CA GLY A 60 7.09 -3.76 12.96
C GLY A 60 7.35 -3.96 11.46
N GLY A 61 6.28 -4.01 10.67
CA GLY A 61 6.34 -4.11 9.23
C GLY A 61 6.69 -2.79 8.55
N ARG A 62 7.14 -2.90 7.30
CA ARG A 62 7.39 -1.79 6.40
C ARG A 62 6.49 -1.93 5.19
N ILE A 63 6.08 -0.81 4.61
CA ILE A 63 5.29 -0.76 3.38
C ILE A 63 5.97 0.16 2.36
N ALA A 64 6.01 -0.27 1.11
CA ALA A 64 6.50 0.50 -0.02
C ALA A 64 5.52 0.40 -1.18
N THR A 65 5.32 1.50 -1.89
CA THR A 65 4.42 1.56 -3.04
C THR A 65 5.13 2.11 -4.26
N ARG A 66 4.77 1.59 -5.42
CA ARG A 66 5.29 2.03 -6.72
C ARG A 66 4.32 1.65 -7.83
N ASN A 67 4.51 2.23 -9.00
CA ASN A 67 3.89 1.72 -10.22
C ASN A 67 4.73 0.61 -10.84
N ARG A 68 4.10 -0.21 -11.68
CA ARG A 68 4.83 -1.14 -12.54
C ARG A 68 5.65 -0.37 -13.58
N THR A 69 6.79 -0.95 -13.93
CA THR A 69 7.67 -0.40 -14.97
C THR A 69 7.06 -0.66 -16.35
N PRO A 70 7.03 0.34 -17.25
CA PRO A 70 6.59 0.15 -18.64
C PRO A 70 7.31 -1.04 -19.31
N PRO A 71 6.64 -1.79 -20.20
CA PRO A 71 5.30 -1.54 -20.76
C PRO A 71 4.14 -2.00 -19.87
N LYS A 72 4.41 -2.57 -18.69
CA LYS A 72 3.38 -3.05 -17.76
C LYS A 72 2.73 -1.88 -17.03
N ARG A 73 1.42 -1.94 -16.83
CA ARG A 73 0.63 -0.98 -16.05
C ARG A 73 0.19 -1.59 -14.72
N GLY A 74 -0.21 -0.73 -13.79
CA GLY A 74 -0.75 -1.11 -12.49
C GLY A 74 0.10 -0.64 -11.31
N ALA A 75 -0.47 -0.76 -10.13
CA ALA A 75 0.19 -0.48 -8.86
C ALA A 75 0.87 -1.73 -8.30
N VAL A 76 1.90 -1.50 -7.49
CA VAL A 76 2.56 -2.50 -6.67
C VAL A 76 2.67 -1.96 -5.25
N VAL A 77 2.15 -2.73 -4.30
CA VAL A 77 2.29 -2.51 -2.87
C VAL A 77 3.08 -3.68 -2.31
N GLN A 78 4.21 -3.39 -1.69
CA GLN A 78 5.06 -4.39 -1.06
C GLN A 78 5.14 -4.11 0.43
N THR A 79 4.93 -5.16 1.22
CA THR A 79 5.08 -5.12 2.67
C THR A 79 6.11 -6.13 3.11
N LEU A 80 6.84 -5.80 4.17
CA LEU A 80 7.93 -6.61 4.70
C LEU A 80 7.88 -6.59 6.22
N TRP A 81 7.93 -7.76 6.85
CA TRP A 81 8.10 -7.92 8.29
C TRP A 81 9.38 -8.67 8.60
N PRO A 82 10.26 -8.13 9.46
CA PRO A 82 11.27 -8.95 10.13
C PRO A 82 10.57 -9.98 11.03
N LEU A 83 10.93 -11.25 10.93
CA LEU A 83 10.31 -12.30 11.74
C LEU A 83 10.54 -12.10 13.23
N THR A 84 11.66 -11.48 13.62
CA THR A 84 11.99 -11.12 15.00
C THR A 84 10.98 -10.16 15.63
N LEU A 85 10.29 -9.33 14.84
CA LEU A 85 9.29 -8.38 15.34
C LEU A 85 7.88 -8.97 15.39
N LEU A 86 7.63 -10.10 14.74
CA LEU A 86 6.33 -10.79 14.73
C LEU A 86 6.18 -11.82 15.86
N GLN A 87 7.27 -12.21 16.51
CA GLN A 87 7.30 -13.25 17.55
C GLN A 87 7.30 -12.69 18.99
N ALA A 88 7.20 -11.37 19.15
CA ALA A 88 7.08 -10.67 20.43
C ALA A 88 5.61 -10.48 20.82
#